data_AF-U6DWF6-F1
#
_entry.id   AF-U6DWF6-F1
#
_cell.length_a   1.000
_cell.length_b   1.000
_cell.length_c   1.000
_cell.angle_alpha   90.00
_cell.angle_beta   90.00
_cell.angle_gamma   90.00
#
_symmetry.space_group_name_H-M   'P 1'
#
loop_
_entity.id
_entity.type
_entity.pdbx_description
1 polymer ?
#
loop_
_entity_poly.entity_id
_entity_poly.type
_entity_poly.pdbx_seq_one_letter_code
_entity_poly.pdbx_strand_id
1 'polypeptide(L)'
;RGSHDSTVSVADASKSSQFSTLKTEFLPLLSVSFVSENSVVAAGHDCFPMLFNYDDRGCFTFVSKLDIPKQSIQRNMSAMERFRNMDKRATTEDRNTALETLHQNSITQVSIYEVDKQDCRKFCTTGIDGAMTIWDFK
;
A
#
# COMPACT_ATOMS: atom_id res chain seq x y z
N ARG A 1 -1.01 9.54 -11.70
CA ARG A 1 0.40 9.10 -11.72
C ARG A 1 1.05 9.44 -10.39
N GLY A 2 1.94 8.58 -9.88
CA GLY A 2 2.84 8.91 -8.77
C GLY A 2 4.16 9.49 -9.28
N SER A 3 4.89 10.19 -8.43
CA SER A 3 6.19 10.80 -8.73
C SER A 3 7.16 10.60 -7.56
N HIS A 4 8.47 10.67 -7.85
CA HIS A 4 9.54 10.46 -6.86
C HIS A 4 9.66 11.60 -5.82
N ASP A 5 8.94 12.70 -6.02
CA ASP A 5 8.84 13.83 -5.08
C ASP A 5 7.67 13.69 -4.09
N SER A 6 7.16 12.47 -3.91
CA SER A 6 6.02 12.14 -3.04
C SER A 6 4.71 12.84 -3.45
N THR A 7 4.54 13.09 -4.74
CA THR A 7 3.29 13.63 -5.31
C THR A 7 2.49 12.59 -6.08
N VAL A 8 1.17 12.80 -6.09
CA VAL A 8 0.24 12.09 -6.97
C VAL A 8 -0.60 13.10 -7.72
N SER A 9 -0.70 12.90 -9.04
CA SER A 9 -1.51 13.76 -9.90
C SER A 9 -2.58 12.99 -10.64
N VAL A 10 -3.76 13.59 -10.77
CA VAL A 10 -4.85 13.17 -11.63
C VAL A 10 -5.08 14.25 -12.69
N ALA A 11 -5.34 13.83 -13.93
CA ALA A 11 -5.71 14.72 -15.02
C ALA A 11 -7.11 14.33 -15.49
N ASP A 12 -8.04 15.28 -15.49
CA ASP A 12 -9.42 15.06 -15.91
C ASP A 12 -9.67 15.76 -17.25
N ALA A 13 -9.83 14.95 -18.30
CA ALA A 13 -10.07 15.45 -19.66
C ALA A 13 -11.44 16.12 -19.81
N SER A 14 -12.43 15.76 -18.99
CA SER A 14 -13.77 16.37 -19.02
C SER A 14 -13.74 17.82 -18.51
N LYS A 15 -12.76 18.15 -17.67
CA LYS A 15 -12.56 19.49 -17.08
C LYS A 15 -11.39 20.22 -17.74
N SER A 16 -11.38 20.29 -19.07
CA SER A 16 -10.36 21.03 -19.84
C SER A 16 -8.91 20.55 -19.60
N SER A 17 -8.72 19.29 -19.23
CA SER A 17 -7.40 18.71 -18.88
C SER A 17 -6.72 19.39 -17.69
N GLN A 18 -7.49 19.84 -16.70
CA GLN A 18 -6.93 20.34 -15.45
C GLN A 18 -6.22 19.22 -14.67
N PHE A 19 -5.04 19.54 -14.15
CA PHE A 19 -4.26 18.67 -13.28
C PHE A 19 -4.56 19.01 -11.83
N SER A 20 -4.99 18.01 -11.07
CA SER A 20 -5.02 18.07 -9.61
C SER A 20 -3.83 17.30 -9.07
N THR A 21 -2.97 17.95 -8.28
CA THR A 21 -1.76 17.34 -7.70
C THR A 21 -1.80 17.45 -6.19
N LEU A 22 -1.61 16.32 -5.53
CA LEU A 22 -1.49 16.21 -4.08
C LEU A 22 -0.05 15.86 -3.73
N LYS A 23 0.56 16.68 -2.87
CA LYS A 23 1.81 16.31 -2.19
C LYS A 23 1.47 15.56 -0.91
N THR A 24 2.08 14.40 -0.72
CA THR A 24 1.85 13.54 0.44
C THR A 24 2.99 13.67 1.44
N GLU A 25 2.73 13.29 2.69
CA GLU A 25 3.77 13.13 3.72
C GLU A 25 4.51 11.78 3.62
N PHE A 26 4.02 10.89 2.75
CA PHE A 26 4.52 9.54 2.56
C PHE A 26 5.77 9.52 1.67
N LEU A 27 6.46 8.37 1.67
CA LEU A 27 7.56 8.12 0.74
C LEU A 27 7.01 7.97 -0.70
N PRO A 28 7.90 8.00 -1.71
CA PRO A 28 7.43 8.01 -3.08
C PRO A 28 6.62 6.78 -3.49
N LEU A 29 5.62 7.04 -4.31
CA LEU A 29 4.70 6.04 -4.84
C LEU A 29 5.20 5.51 -6.17
N LEU A 30 5.24 4.18 -6.31
CA LEU A 30 5.77 3.48 -7.48
C LEU A 30 4.67 2.99 -8.41
N SER A 31 3.49 2.70 -7.88
CA SER A 31 2.36 2.20 -8.65
C SER A 31 1.05 2.84 -8.20
N VAL A 32 0.17 3.08 -9.18
CA VAL A 32 -1.10 3.77 -9.00
C VAL A 32 -2.13 3.12 -9.92
N SER A 33 -3.33 2.82 -9.43
CA SER A 33 -4.44 2.24 -10.20
C SER A 33 -5.78 2.85 -9.77
N PHE A 34 -6.63 3.20 -10.74
CA PHE A 34 -8.02 3.55 -10.45
C PHE A 34 -8.77 2.30 -10.00
N VAL A 35 -9.50 2.43 -8.90
CA VAL A 35 -10.35 1.37 -8.32
C VAL A 35 -11.84 1.70 -8.45
N SER A 36 -12.18 2.96 -8.75
CA SER A 36 -13.46 3.41 -9.29
C SER A 36 -13.23 4.67 -10.11
N GLU A 37 -14.29 5.31 -10.64
CA GLU A 37 -14.18 6.57 -11.38
C GLU A 37 -13.48 7.69 -10.56
N ASN A 38 -13.73 7.71 -9.25
CA ASN A 38 -13.29 8.77 -8.35
C ASN A 38 -12.27 8.29 -7.31
N SER A 39 -11.88 7.02 -7.31
CA SER A 39 -11.00 6.46 -6.27
C SER A 39 -9.78 5.78 -6.88
N VAL A 40 -8.65 5.98 -6.23
CA VAL A 40 -7.33 5.51 -6.67
C VAL A 40 -6.62 4.81 -5.53
N VAL A 41 -6.07 3.63 -5.80
CA VAL A 41 -5.09 3.00 -4.93
C VAL A 41 -3.68 3.31 -5.42
N ALA A 42 -2.80 3.70 -4.51
CA ALA A 42 -1.38 3.86 -4.77
C ALA A 42 -0.54 3.15 -3.72
N ALA A 43 0.65 2.70 -4.11
CA ALA A 43 1.61 2.06 -3.22
C ALA A 43 3.04 2.33 -3.68
N GLY A 44 4.01 2.18 -2.77
CA GLY A 44 5.42 2.44 -3.05
C GLY A 44 6.32 2.10 -1.87
N HIS A 45 7.20 3.03 -1.52
CA HIS A 45 8.27 2.80 -0.55
C HIS A 45 7.81 2.68 0.92
N ASP A 46 6.61 3.13 1.27
CA ASP A 46 6.04 2.90 2.60
C ASP A 46 5.58 1.45 2.84
N CYS A 47 5.61 0.59 1.82
CA CYS A 47 5.28 -0.84 1.93
C CYS A 47 3.81 -1.14 2.29
N PHE A 48 2.89 -0.18 2.14
CA PHE A 48 1.45 -0.41 2.26
C PHE A 48 0.65 0.29 1.14
N PRO A 49 -0.50 -0.27 0.72
CA PRO A 49 -1.42 0.42 -0.17
C PRO A 49 -2.19 1.54 0.54
N MET A 50 -2.43 2.61 -0.19
CA MET A 50 -3.15 3.82 0.24
C MET A 50 -4.30 4.13 -0.71
N LEU A 51 -5.41 4.61 -0.16
CA LEU A 51 -6.59 5.04 -0.91
C LEU A 51 -6.62 6.57 -1.01
N PHE A 52 -6.89 7.05 -2.21
CA PHE A 52 -7.09 8.46 -2.53
C PHE A 52 -8.44 8.65 -3.25
N ASN A 53 -9.02 9.84 -3.12
CA ASN A 53 -10.27 10.21 -3.77
C ASN A 53 -10.09 11.48 -4.60
N TYR A 54 -10.69 11.50 -5.79
CA TYR A 54 -10.83 12.63 -6.68
C TYR A 54 -12.30 13.04 -6.73
N ASP A 55 -12.64 14.19 -6.17
CA ASP A 55 -14.03 14.65 -6.13
C ASP A 55 -14.45 15.41 -7.39
N ASP A 56 -15.76 15.63 -7.54
CA ASP A 56 -16.32 16.36 -8.68
C ASP A 56 -15.89 17.84 -8.71
N ARG A 57 -15.35 18.37 -7.61
CA ARG A 57 -14.81 19.74 -7.52
C ARG A 57 -13.36 19.81 -8.01
N GLY A 58 -12.76 18.67 -8.36
CA GLY A 58 -11.37 18.59 -8.80
C GLY A 58 -10.36 18.48 -7.65
N CYS A 59 -10.82 18.22 -6.43
CA CYS A 59 -9.96 18.04 -5.27
C CYS A 59 -9.47 16.60 -5.19
N PHE A 60 -8.15 16.42 -5.14
CA PHE A 60 -7.53 15.11 -4.94
C PHE A 60 -7.04 14.99 -3.50
N THR A 61 -7.56 14.02 -2.75
CA THR A 61 -7.37 13.90 -1.31
C THR A 61 -6.92 12.50 -0.91
N PHE A 62 -6.15 12.42 0.17
CA PHE A 62 -5.83 11.15 0.84
C PHE A 62 -7.01 10.70 1.71
N VAL A 63 -7.35 9.42 1.66
CA VAL A 63 -8.47 8.84 2.41
C VAL A 63 -7.95 8.00 3.58
N SER A 64 -7.19 6.94 3.30
CA SER A 64 -6.74 6.01 4.34
C SER A 64 -5.60 5.11 3.87
N LYS A 65 -4.91 4.48 4.84
CA LYS A 65 -4.07 3.30 4.62
C LYS A 65 -4.97 2.07 4.56
N LEU A 66 -4.70 1.14 3.65
CA LEU A 66 -5.47 -0.09 3.49
C LEU A 66 -4.84 -1.30 4.20
N ASP A 67 -3.59 -1.17 4.65
CA ASP A 67 -2.91 -2.16 5.48
C ASP A 67 -3.25 -1.97 6.97
N ILE A 68 -4.47 -2.39 7.33
CA ILE A 68 -4.94 -2.37 8.71
C ILE A 68 -4.54 -3.71 9.34
N PRO A 69 -3.68 -3.72 10.38
CA PRO A 69 -3.31 -4.95 11.04
C PRO A 69 -4.57 -5.62 11.60
N LYS A 70 -4.93 -6.79 11.05
CA LYS A 70 -5.86 -7.68 11.75
C LYS A 70 -5.12 -8.10 13.01
N GLN A 71 -5.65 -7.76 14.19
CA GLN A 71 -5.12 -8.10 15.51
C GLN A 71 -4.31 -9.38 15.42
N SER A 72 -2.98 -9.26 15.41
CA SER A 72 -2.15 -10.44 15.38
C SER A 72 -2.38 -11.11 16.72
N ILE A 73 -2.85 -12.36 16.69
CA ILE A 73 -2.78 -13.20 17.88
C ILE A 73 -1.29 -13.27 18.17
N GLN A 74 -0.84 -12.52 19.18
CA GLN A 74 0.54 -12.46 19.59
C GLN A 74 0.92 -13.88 19.98
N ARG A 75 1.52 -14.64 19.04
CA ARG A 75 1.98 -15.99 19.31
C ARG A 75 3.10 -15.84 20.32
N ASN A 76 2.84 -16.24 21.55
CA ASN A 76 3.84 -16.32 22.60
C ASN A 76 4.94 -17.30 22.13
N MET A 77 6.02 -16.78 21.55
CA MET A 77 7.18 -17.57 21.17
C MET A 77 7.79 -18.17 22.44
N SER A 78 7.96 -19.49 22.45
CA SER A 78 8.53 -20.22 23.58
C SER A 78 10.00 -19.85 23.81
N ALA A 79 10.50 -20.01 25.04
CA ALA A 79 11.91 -19.78 25.35
C ALA A 79 12.86 -20.61 24.46
N MET A 80 12.49 -21.87 24.15
CA MET A 80 13.30 -22.75 23.29
C MET A 80 13.38 -22.25 21.84
N GLU A 81 12.29 -21.67 21.34
CA GLU A 81 12.24 -21.07 20.01
C GLU A 81 13.12 -19.81 19.92
N ARG A 82 13.12 -18.99 20.99
CA ARG A 82 14.05 -17.85 21.11
C ARG A 82 15.51 -18.30 21.11
N PHE A 83 15.86 -19.33 21.89
CA PHE A 83 17.22 -19.88 21.92
C PHE A 83 17.68 -20.39 20.55
N ARG A 84 16.81 -21.11 19.81
CA ARG A 84 17.13 -21.58 18.46
C ARG A 84 17.33 -20.45 17.46
N ASN A 85 16.55 -19.38 17.57
CA ASN A 85 16.67 -18.22 16.69
C ASN A 85 17.95 -17.42 16.97
N MET A 86 18.37 -17.33 18.24
CA MET A 86 19.62 -16.70 18.65
C MET A 86 20.83 -17.39 18.01
N ASP A 87 20.87 -18.73 18.08
CA ASP A 87 21.95 -19.54 17.51
C ASP A 87 22.03 -19.42 15.97
N LYS A 88 20.87 -19.35 15.30
CA LYS A 88 20.81 -19.19 13.84
C LYS A 88 21.13 -17.79 13.33
N ARG A 89 20.85 -16.74 14.12
CA ARG A 89 20.94 -15.34 13.66
C ARG A 89 22.13 -14.57 14.24
N ALA A 90 22.84 -15.12 15.22
CA ALA A 90 23.98 -14.48 15.90
C ALA A 90 23.64 -13.08 16.48
N THR A 91 22.39 -12.87 16.92
CA THR A 91 21.91 -11.61 17.50
C THR A 91 21.55 -11.80 18.97
N THR A 92 22.03 -10.92 19.85
CA THR A 92 21.72 -10.92 21.30
C THR A 92 20.46 -10.13 21.67
N GLU A 93 19.90 -9.36 20.74
CA GLU A 93 18.67 -8.57 20.89
C GLU A 93 17.62 -9.08 19.89
N ASP A 94 16.35 -9.15 20.32
CA ASP A 94 15.19 -9.31 19.43
C ASP A 94 15.01 -8.00 18.62
N ARG A 95 15.97 -7.69 17.73
CA ARG A 95 15.77 -6.67 16.70
C ARG A 95 14.79 -7.24 15.70
N ASN A 96 13.51 -7.03 15.98
CA ASN A 96 12.46 -7.31 15.03
C ASN A 96 12.57 -6.27 13.91
N THR A 97 13.37 -6.56 12.89
CA THR A 97 13.50 -5.74 11.69
C THR A 97 12.28 -5.85 10.77
N ALA A 98 11.27 -6.62 11.18
CA ALA A 98 10.03 -6.75 10.44
C ALA A 98 9.22 -5.46 10.57
N LEU A 99 8.77 -4.95 9.43
CA LEU A 99 7.80 -3.86 9.38
C LEU A 99 6.44 -4.37 9.91
N GLU A 100 5.63 -3.46 10.44
CA GLU A 100 4.25 -3.77 10.85
C GLU A 100 3.32 -4.02 9.64
N THR A 101 3.79 -3.71 8.44
CA THR A 101 3.07 -3.87 7.18
C THR A 101 3.13 -5.30 6.66
N LEU A 102 2.15 -5.71 5.85
CA LEU A 102 2.18 -7.03 5.21
C LEU A 102 3.38 -7.17 4.26
N HIS A 103 3.67 -6.16 3.46
CA HIS A 103 4.90 -6.13 2.68
C HIS A 103 6.07 -5.70 3.56
N GLN A 104 7.21 -6.33 3.37
CA GLN A 104 8.45 -6.08 4.12
C GLN A 104 9.45 -5.26 3.30
N ASN A 105 9.05 -4.84 2.09
CA ASN A 105 9.79 -3.94 1.24
C ASN A 105 8.84 -3.26 0.23
N SER A 106 9.41 -2.40 -0.61
CA SER A 106 8.67 -1.52 -1.53
C SER A 106 7.69 -2.30 -2.41
N ILE A 107 6.45 -1.83 -2.47
CA ILE A 107 5.43 -2.32 -3.41
C ILE A 107 5.70 -1.68 -4.77
N THR A 108 5.95 -2.50 -5.78
CA THR A 108 6.31 -2.03 -7.13
C THR A 108 5.13 -2.04 -8.09
N GLN A 109 4.08 -2.81 -7.81
CA GLN A 109 2.92 -2.89 -8.70
C GLN A 109 1.63 -3.08 -7.90
N VAL A 110 0.64 -2.27 -8.26
CA VAL A 110 -0.78 -2.44 -7.94
C VAL A 110 -1.48 -2.87 -9.23
N SER A 111 -2.35 -3.88 -9.16
CA SER A 111 -3.12 -4.37 -10.30
C SER A 111 -4.54 -4.74 -9.88
N ILE A 112 -5.51 -4.50 -10.77
CA ILE A 112 -6.90 -4.88 -10.53
C ILE A 112 -7.04 -6.40 -10.72
N TYR A 113 -7.62 -7.07 -9.72
CA TYR A 113 -7.77 -8.53 -9.71
C TYR A 113 -9.20 -8.96 -9.99
N GLU A 114 -10.19 -8.31 -9.36
CA GLU A 114 -11.62 -8.60 -9.53
C GLU A 114 -12.40 -7.29 -9.60
N VAL A 115 -13.25 -7.15 -10.61
CA VAL A 115 -14.14 -5.99 -10.81
C VAL A 115 -15.58 -6.47 -10.60
N ASP A 116 -16.39 -5.66 -9.91
CA ASP A 116 -17.84 -5.78 -9.86
C ASP A 116 -18.47 -4.56 -10.53
N LYS A 117 -19.17 -4.80 -11.64
CA LYS A 117 -19.65 -3.75 -12.56
C LYS A 117 -18.51 -2.86 -13.08
N GLN A 118 -18.33 -1.68 -12.49
CA GLN A 118 -17.31 -0.69 -12.83
C GLN A 118 -16.32 -0.46 -11.70
N ASP A 119 -16.59 -1.01 -10.51
CA ASP A 119 -15.78 -0.80 -9.33
C ASP A 119 -14.88 -2.01 -9.09
N CYS A 120 -13.63 -1.77 -8.74
CA CYS A 120 -12.71 -2.79 -8.28
C CYS A 120 -13.22 -3.36 -6.96
N ARG A 121 -13.48 -4.67 -6.94
CA ARG A 121 -13.79 -5.41 -5.72
C ARG A 121 -12.52 -5.90 -5.03
N LYS A 122 -11.54 -6.36 -5.81
CA LYS A 122 -10.25 -6.82 -5.29
C LYS A 122 -9.10 -6.33 -6.15
N PHE A 123 -8.00 -5.99 -5.50
CA PHE A 123 -6.75 -5.65 -6.15
C PHE A 123 -5.60 -6.48 -5.59
N CYS A 124 -4.51 -6.54 -6.34
CA CYS A 124 -3.30 -7.26 -5.99
C CYS A 124 -2.12 -6.30 -5.91
N THR A 125 -1.27 -6.47 -4.89
CA THR A 125 0.04 -5.80 -4.78
C THR A 125 1.16 -6.82 -4.93
N THR A 126 2.24 -6.44 -5.61
CA THR A 126 3.50 -7.18 -5.61
C THR A 126 4.65 -6.25 -5.21
N GLY A 127 5.59 -6.77 -4.43
CA GLY A 127 6.73 -6.02 -3.94
C GLY A 127 8.05 -6.72 -4.23
N ILE A 128 9.15 -5.98 -4.05
CA ILE A 128 10.51 -6.52 -4.18
C ILE A 128 10.91 -7.47 -3.04
N ASP A 129 10.08 -7.54 -2.01
CA ASP A 129 10.12 -8.59 -0.99
C ASP A 129 9.67 -9.97 -1.51
N GLY A 130 9.20 -10.05 -2.75
CA GLY A 130 8.70 -11.28 -3.37
C GLY A 130 7.28 -11.65 -2.92
N ALA A 131 6.62 -10.79 -2.12
CA ALA A 131 5.26 -11.01 -1.69
C ALA A 131 4.26 -10.61 -2.78
N MET A 132 3.14 -11.35 -2.82
CA MET A 132 1.97 -11.02 -3.62
C MET A 132 0.73 -11.10 -2.72
N THR A 133 0.04 -9.98 -2.55
CA THR A 133 -1.08 -9.86 -1.61
C THR A 133 -2.35 -9.45 -2.33
N ILE A 134 -3.45 -10.18 -2.11
CA ILE A 134 -4.78 -9.81 -2.61
C ILE A 134 -5.53 -9.08 -1.49
N TRP A 135 -6.11 -7.93 -1.85
CA TRP A 135 -6.89 -7.06 -0.99
C TRP A 135 -8.34 -7.08 -1.46
N ASP A 136 -9.29 -7.18 -0.53
CA ASP A 136 -10.74 -7.17 -0.82
C ASP A 136 -11.36 -5.93 -0.17
N PHE A 137 -12.12 -5.15 -0.94
CA PHE A 137 -12.84 -3.97 -0.45
C PHE A 137 -14.16 -4.34 0.27
N LYS A 138 -14.56 -5.61 0.27
CA LYS A 138 -15.75 -6.10 0.99
C LYS A 138 -15.72 -5.91 2.50
#